data_AF-A0A147BJ59-F1
#
_entry.id   AF-A0A147BJ59-F1
#
_cell.length_a   1.000
_cell.length_b   1.000
_cell.length_c   1.000
_cell.angle_alpha   90.00
_cell.angle_beta   90.00
_cell.angle_gamma   90.00
#
_symmetry.space_group_name_H-M   'P 1'
#
loop_
_entity.id
_entity.type
_entity.pdbx_description
1 polymer ?
#
loop_
_entity_poly.entity_id
_entity_poly.type
_entity_poly.pdbx_seq_one_letter_code
_entity_poly.pdbx_strand_id
1 'polypeptide(L)'
;MGVWLLALVVLMGLLNCTLTSTMLVRKTTDYVDNFEDLVRFPKTLIATEKLTYFEAILKNPVGQTFKELSSRHEQVIGIYQAGPVLDSVMQQVLKKERVMIGTDVMLKSHIADNFVRTGECKHHVTRGTAGIMHIVMLVRKSLPREFKRKLDRYVTSINQCDIYHKEMEWRLRNYTRCQNEMDDAIKPLGMNDLQGGFLLLVVGLGSGAVALVGEHLARNSPRPRPGGKARRRRRR
;
A
#
# COMPACT_ATOMS: atom_id res chain seq x y z
N MET A 1 -18.51 -40.15 20.99
CA MET A 1 -19.31 -39.19 20.20
C MET A 1 -19.21 -37.76 20.73
N GLY A 2 -19.54 -37.48 22.01
CA GLY A 2 -19.54 -36.11 22.56
C GLY A 2 -18.20 -35.37 22.52
N VAL A 3 -17.09 -36.05 22.82
CA VAL A 3 -15.73 -35.46 22.78
C VAL A 3 -15.33 -35.00 21.37
N TRP A 4 -15.75 -35.74 20.33
CA TRP A 4 -15.47 -35.39 18.94
C TRP A 4 -16.25 -34.16 18.48
N LEU A 5 -17.53 -34.07 18.86
CA LEU A 5 -18.35 -32.89 18.59
C LEU A 5 -17.82 -31.66 19.32
N LEU A 6 -17.39 -31.81 20.57
CA LEU A 6 -16.80 -30.72 21.35
C LEU A 6 -15.48 -30.23 20.73
N ALA A 7 -14.63 -31.15 20.25
CA ALA A 7 -13.41 -30.79 19.53
C ALA A 7 -13.70 -30.03 18.22
N LEU A 8 -14.72 -30.43 17.46
CA LEU A 8 -15.12 -29.74 16.22
C LEU A 8 -15.66 -28.33 16.50
N VAL A 9 -16.47 -28.16 17.54
CA VAL A 9 -17.01 -26.84 17.93
C VAL A 9 -15.87 -25.91 18.35
N VAL A 10 -14.90 -26.41 19.13
CA VAL A 10 -13.73 -25.61 19.54
C VAL A 10 -12.87 -25.24 18.33
N LEU A 11 -12.62 -26.17 17.41
CA LEU A 11 -11.88 -25.91 16.17
C LEU A 11 -12.56 -24.86 15.29
N MET A 12 -13.88 -24.97 15.10
CA MET A 12 -14.64 -23.98 14.33
C MET A 12 -14.65 -22.61 15.01
N GLY A 13 -14.74 -22.57 16.34
CA GLY A 13 -14.63 -21.33 17.12
C GLY A 13 -13.27 -20.66 16.95
N LEU A 14 -12.18 -21.43 17.08
CA LEU A 14 -10.82 -20.94 16.86
C LEU A 14 -10.63 -20.43 15.43
N LEU A 15 -11.08 -21.20 14.43
CA LEU A 15 -11.00 -20.81 13.03
C LEU A 15 -11.76 -19.50 12.77
N ASN A 16 -12.96 -19.35 13.34
CA ASN A 16 -13.76 -18.14 13.17
C ASN A 16 -13.11 -16.92 13.84
N CYS A 17 -12.51 -17.09 15.03
CA CYS A 17 -11.73 -16.04 15.69
C CYS A 17 -10.51 -15.65 14.86
N THR A 18 -9.76 -16.60 14.32
CA THR A 18 -8.58 -16.33 13.49
C THR A 18 -8.96 -15.69 12.15
N LEU A 19 -10.05 -16.13 11.52
CA LEU A 19 -10.58 -15.51 10.29
C LEU A 19 -11.03 -14.08 10.56
N THR A 20 -11.79 -13.85 11.64
CA THR A 20 -12.24 -12.50 12.01
C THR A 20 -11.06 -11.58 12.30
N SER A 21 -10.06 -12.07 13.03
CA SER A 21 -8.83 -11.31 13.32
C SER A 21 -8.02 -10.99 12.05
N THR A 22 -7.83 -11.96 11.16
CA THR A 22 -7.08 -11.75 9.91
C THR A 22 -7.85 -10.92 8.88
N MET A 23 -9.18 -10.91 8.90
CA MET A 23 -10.00 -10.05 8.05
C MET A 23 -10.11 -8.62 8.60
N LEU A 24 -10.15 -8.45 9.93
CA LEU A 24 -10.09 -7.13 10.59
C LEU A 24 -8.73 -6.48 10.36
N VAL A 25 -7.64 -7.25 10.49
CA VAL A 25 -6.30 -6.82 10.13
C VAL A 25 -6.06 -7.16 8.66
N ARG A 26 -6.79 -6.49 7.75
CA ARG A 26 -6.32 -6.45 6.36
C ARG A 26 -4.92 -5.85 6.43
N LYS A 27 -3.90 -6.66 6.09
CA LYS A 27 -2.52 -6.19 5.90
C LYS A 27 -2.63 -4.86 5.16
N THR A 28 -2.32 -3.79 5.87
CA THR A 28 -2.10 -2.47 5.29
C THR A 28 -1.28 -2.74 4.05
N THR A 29 -1.83 -2.47 2.87
CA THR A 29 -1.08 -2.62 1.62
C THR A 29 0.28 -2.02 1.85
N ASP A 30 1.37 -2.76 1.66
CA ASP A 30 2.68 -2.28 2.08
C ASP A 30 2.91 -0.89 1.49
N TYR A 31 2.80 0.11 2.37
CA TYR A 31 3.04 1.50 2.09
C TYR A 31 4.46 1.76 2.56
N VAL A 32 5.13 2.66 1.86
CA VAL A 32 6.41 3.17 2.33
C VAL A 32 6.07 4.15 3.43
N ASP A 33 6.26 3.80 4.70
CA ASP A 33 6.02 4.76 5.79
C ASP A 33 7.29 5.56 6.08
N ASN A 34 8.45 4.92 5.95
CA ASN A 34 9.75 5.50 6.21
C ASN A 34 10.72 5.31 5.04
N PHE A 35 11.81 6.08 5.04
CA PHE A 35 12.89 5.94 4.05
C PHE A 35 13.57 4.56 4.12
N GLU A 36 13.56 3.90 5.28
CA GLU A 36 14.07 2.54 5.43
C GLU A 36 13.23 1.51 4.69
N ASP A 37 11.91 1.73 4.57
CA ASP A 37 11.02 0.84 3.83
C ASP A 37 11.28 0.92 2.32
N LEU A 38 11.76 2.06 1.81
CA LEU A 38 12.19 2.18 0.41
C LEU A 38 13.32 1.19 0.06
N VAL A 39 14.14 0.79 1.03
CA VAL A 39 15.19 -0.21 0.80
C VAL A 39 14.55 -1.56 0.43
N ARG A 40 13.39 -1.89 1.01
CA ARG A 40 12.62 -3.12 0.75
C ARG A 40 11.99 -3.17 -0.64
N PHE A 41 11.83 -2.02 -1.29
CA PHE A 41 11.24 -1.90 -2.64
C PHE A 41 12.31 -1.48 -3.66
N PRO A 42 13.16 -2.40 -4.13
CA PRO A 42 14.30 -2.06 -5.00
C PRO A 42 13.91 -1.53 -6.38
N LYS A 43 12.68 -1.79 -6.84
CA LYS A 43 12.17 -1.35 -8.14
C LYS A 43 11.57 0.05 -8.12
N THR A 44 11.35 0.64 -6.95
CA THR A 44 10.70 1.95 -6.82
C THR A 44 11.74 3.05 -6.92
N LEU A 45 11.56 3.96 -7.88
CA LEU A 45 12.45 5.10 -8.14
C LEU A 45 12.04 6.30 -7.30
N ILE A 46 13.00 7.16 -6.96
CA ILE A 46 12.76 8.34 -6.14
C ILE A 46 12.82 9.58 -7.03
N ALA A 47 11.68 10.23 -7.23
CA ALA A 47 11.59 11.45 -8.03
C ALA A 47 11.75 12.69 -7.15
N THR A 48 12.70 13.56 -7.52
CA THR A 48 12.81 14.90 -6.93
C THR A 48 12.93 15.97 -8.01
N GLU A 49 12.59 17.20 -7.67
CA GLU A 49 12.79 18.31 -8.60
C GLU A 49 14.27 18.67 -8.71
N LYS A 50 14.71 18.95 -9.93
CA LYS A 50 16.08 19.41 -10.21
C LYS A 50 16.35 20.79 -9.58
N LEU A 51 17.58 21.01 -9.12
CA LEU A 51 18.07 22.22 -8.45
C LEU A 51 17.32 22.54 -7.14
N THR A 52 16.79 21.53 -6.46
CA THR A 52 16.11 21.70 -5.18
C THR A 52 16.88 21.10 -4.01
N TYR A 53 16.50 21.51 -2.80
CA TYR A 53 17.03 20.92 -1.57
C TYR A 53 16.82 19.40 -1.50
N PHE A 54 15.70 18.89 -2.05
CA PHE A 54 15.41 17.46 -2.08
C PHE A 54 16.40 16.68 -2.97
N GLU A 55 16.79 17.27 -4.11
CA GLU A 55 17.87 16.70 -4.94
C GLU A 55 19.19 16.67 -4.16
N ALA A 56 19.50 17.75 -3.44
CA ALA A 56 20.76 17.88 -2.71
C ALA A 56 20.92 16.82 -1.60
N ILE A 57 19.83 16.47 -0.90
CA ILE A 57 19.84 15.42 0.14
C ILE A 57 20.22 14.06 -0.45
N LEU A 58 19.68 13.71 -1.63
CA LEU A 58 19.95 12.42 -2.26
C LEU A 58 21.30 12.40 -2.99
N LYS A 59 21.73 13.53 -3.53
CA LYS A 59 23.01 13.66 -4.25
C LYS A 59 24.22 13.71 -3.30
N ASN A 60 24.06 14.31 -2.13
CA ASN A 60 25.08 14.37 -1.08
C ASN A 60 24.56 13.66 0.18
N PRO A 61 24.36 12.33 0.13
CA PRO A 61 23.67 11.61 1.19
C PRO A 61 24.48 11.56 2.48
N VAL A 62 23.87 12.03 3.56
CA VAL A 62 24.38 11.90 4.92
C VAL A 62 23.66 10.72 5.56
N GLY A 63 24.40 9.63 5.85
CA GLY A 63 23.85 8.39 6.40
C GLY A 63 23.81 7.24 5.39
N GLN A 64 23.72 6.00 5.90
CA GLN A 64 23.81 4.78 5.08
C GLN A 64 22.56 4.56 4.22
N THR A 65 21.37 4.81 4.77
CA THR A 65 20.09 4.67 4.05
C THR A 65 20.04 5.56 2.80
N PHE A 66 20.37 6.85 2.93
CA PHE A 66 20.36 7.76 1.78
C PHE A 66 21.46 7.44 0.75
N LYS A 67 22.58 6.83 1.17
CA LYS A 67 23.62 6.34 0.23
C LYS A 67 23.11 5.18 -0.62
N GLU A 68 22.30 4.29 -0.07
CA GLU A 68 21.70 3.20 -0.84
C GLU A 68 20.62 3.73 -1.79
N LEU A 69 19.82 4.69 -1.31
CA LEU A 69 18.72 5.29 -2.08
C LEU A 69 19.20 6.25 -3.18
N SER A 70 20.38 6.85 -3.06
CA SER A 70 20.92 7.79 -4.06
C SER A 70 21.06 7.17 -5.45
N SER A 71 21.34 5.87 -5.52
CA SER A 71 21.43 5.12 -6.79
C SER A 71 20.11 5.03 -7.55
N ARG A 72 18.98 5.22 -6.86
CA ARG A 72 17.60 5.11 -7.40
C ARG A 72 16.95 6.48 -7.62
N HIS A 73 17.74 7.55 -7.44
CA HIS A 73 17.29 8.91 -7.57
C HIS A 73 17.16 9.31 -9.04
N GLU A 74 15.99 9.83 -9.41
CA GLU A 74 15.72 10.44 -10.71
C GLU A 74 15.36 11.92 -10.56
N GLN A 75 15.93 12.73 -11.45
CA GLN A 75 15.67 14.15 -11.52
C GLN A 75 14.57 14.42 -12.53
N VAL A 76 13.53 15.12 -12.11
CA VAL A 76 12.42 15.49 -12.98
C VAL A 76 12.17 16.99 -12.84
N ILE A 77 11.86 17.68 -13.93
CA ILE A 77 11.65 19.14 -13.93
C ILE A 77 10.15 19.41 -13.81
N GLY A 78 9.73 20.27 -12.89
CA GLY A 78 8.33 20.69 -12.75
C GLY A 78 7.44 19.70 -11.99
N ILE A 79 8.01 18.84 -11.12
CA ILE A 79 7.19 17.89 -10.34
C ILE A 79 6.45 18.54 -9.17
N TYR A 80 6.82 19.75 -8.75
CA TYR A 80 6.14 20.48 -7.68
C TYR A 80 5.22 21.58 -8.22
N GLN A 81 5.09 21.71 -9.54
CA GLN A 81 4.22 22.67 -10.18
C GLN A 81 2.99 21.95 -10.73
N ALA A 82 1.81 22.54 -10.54
CA ALA A 82 0.58 22.00 -11.11
C ALA A 82 0.71 21.93 -12.64
N GLY A 83 0.57 20.73 -13.20
CA GLY A 83 0.77 20.50 -14.63
C GLY A 83 0.83 19.02 -15.00
N PRO A 84 1.00 18.73 -16.30
CA PRO A 84 0.97 17.35 -16.81
C PRO A 84 2.11 16.48 -16.27
N VAL A 85 3.24 17.10 -15.88
CA VAL A 85 4.38 16.38 -15.30
C VAL A 85 4.04 15.86 -13.91
N LEU A 86 3.49 16.71 -13.04
CA LEU A 86 3.03 16.30 -11.71
C LEU A 86 1.95 15.20 -11.84
N ASP A 87 0.96 15.39 -12.72
CA ASP A 87 -0.10 14.40 -12.94
C ASP A 87 0.48 13.04 -13.36
N SER A 88 1.45 13.02 -14.29
CA SER A 88 2.15 11.80 -14.71
C SER A 88 2.92 11.14 -13.57
N VAL A 89 3.63 11.92 -12.75
CA VAL A 89 4.37 11.39 -11.60
C VAL A 89 3.41 10.84 -10.55
N MET A 90 2.32 11.55 -10.25
CA MET A 90 1.28 11.08 -9.33
C MET A 90 0.65 9.77 -9.78
N GLN A 91 0.47 9.55 -11.09
CA GLN A 91 0.01 8.25 -11.62
C GLN A 91 1.05 7.14 -11.44
N GLN A 92 2.34 7.44 -11.63
CA GLN A 92 3.43 6.48 -11.37
C GLN A 92 3.55 6.13 -9.88
N VAL A 93 3.25 7.09 -8.99
CA VAL A 93 3.16 6.85 -7.54
C VAL A 93 2.03 5.86 -7.23
N LEU A 94 0.86 5.99 -7.86
CA LEU A 94 -0.25 5.03 -7.70
C LEU A 94 0.13 3.62 -8.17
N LYS A 95 0.96 3.51 -9.22
CA LYS A 95 1.49 2.24 -9.73
C LYS A 95 2.63 1.66 -8.89
N LYS A 96 3.06 2.34 -7.82
CA LYS A 96 4.21 1.98 -6.98
C LYS A 96 5.56 1.97 -7.74
N GLU A 97 5.61 2.62 -8.88
CA GLU A 97 6.81 2.74 -9.72
C GLU A 97 7.74 3.84 -9.18
N ARG A 98 7.16 4.90 -8.60
CA ARG A 98 7.91 6.04 -8.06
C ARG A 98 7.42 6.49 -6.69
N VAL A 99 8.30 7.13 -5.93
CA VAL A 99 7.97 7.90 -4.73
C VAL A 99 8.45 9.33 -4.93
N MET A 100 7.61 10.27 -4.50
CA MET A 100 7.88 11.70 -4.55
C MET A 100 8.31 12.16 -3.16
N ILE A 101 9.44 12.86 -3.08
CA ILE A 101 9.87 13.52 -1.84
C ILE A 101 9.40 14.96 -1.90
N GLY A 102 8.93 15.51 -0.78
CA GLY A 102 8.54 16.91 -0.68
C GLY A 102 8.35 17.32 0.77
N THR A 103 7.94 18.57 1.00
CA THR A 103 7.44 18.94 2.33
C THR A 103 6.06 18.33 2.56
N ASP A 104 5.73 18.09 3.82
CA ASP A 104 4.39 17.64 4.22
C ASP A 104 3.29 18.54 3.63
N VAL A 105 3.45 19.87 3.73
CA VAL A 105 2.49 20.84 3.20
C VAL A 105 2.36 20.75 1.67
N MET A 106 3.48 20.64 0.93
CA MET A 106 3.44 20.53 -0.53
C MET A 106 2.74 19.25 -0.98
N LEU A 107 3.10 18.10 -0.40
CA LEU A 107 2.52 16.81 -0.76
C LEU A 107 1.01 16.78 -0.45
N LYS A 108 0.61 17.26 0.73
CA LYS A 108 -0.81 17.36 1.10
C LYS A 108 -1.57 18.31 0.19
N SER A 109 -0.97 19.44 -0.21
CA SER A 109 -1.58 20.38 -1.16
C SER A 109 -1.83 19.73 -2.51
N HIS A 110 -0.86 18.98 -3.05
CA HIS A 110 -1.05 18.29 -4.33
C HIS A 110 -2.17 17.24 -4.29
N ILE A 111 -2.30 16.54 -3.16
CA ILE A 111 -3.39 15.58 -2.96
C ILE A 111 -4.73 16.31 -2.84
N ALA A 112 -4.79 17.42 -2.09
CA ALA A 112 -5.99 18.25 -1.99
C ALA A 112 -6.44 18.77 -3.36
N ASP A 113 -5.51 19.27 -4.17
CA ASP A 113 -5.79 19.76 -5.52
C ASP A 113 -6.26 18.64 -6.44
N ASN A 114 -5.62 17.47 -6.37
CA ASN A 114 -6.03 16.30 -7.14
C ASN A 114 -7.43 15.81 -6.72
N PHE A 115 -7.76 15.84 -5.42
CA PHE A 115 -9.09 15.51 -4.92
C PHE A 115 -10.15 16.47 -5.46
N VAL A 116 -9.88 17.78 -5.50
CA VAL A 116 -10.81 18.75 -6.10
C VAL A 116 -11.04 18.46 -7.59
N ARG A 117 -10.02 17.98 -8.31
CA ARG A 117 -10.12 17.67 -9.75
C ARG A 117 -10.80 16.33 -10.05
N THR A 118 -10.50 15.29 -9.27
CA THR A 118 -10.88 13.90 -9.58
C THR A 118 -11.94 13.32 -8.66
N GLY A 119 -12.10 13.89 -7.45
CA GLY A 119 -12.93 13.36 -6.39
C GLY A 119 -12.37 12.10 -5.72
N GLU A 120 -11.13 11.69 -6.01
CA GLU A 120 -10.57 10.43 -5.52
C GLU A 120 -9.42 10.62 -4.53
N CYS A 121 -9.41 9.77 -3.49
CA CYS A 121 -8.43 9.73 -2.42
C CYS A 121 -7.56 8.48 -2.48
N LYS A 122 -6.54 8.51 -3.35
CA LYS A 122 -5.69 7.34 -3.63
C LYS A 122 -4.23 7.51 -3.21
N HIS A 123 -3.82 8.73 -2.91
CA HIS A 123 -2.43 9.05 -2.54
C HIS A 123 -2.30 9.14 -1.03
N HIS A 124 -1.19 8.62 -0.51
CA HIS A 124 -0.88 8.62 0.90
C HIS A 124 0.42 9.40 1.15
N VAL A 125 0.42 10.30 2.12
CA VAL A 125 1.64 10.98 2.59
C VAL A 125 2.19 10.20 3.77
N THR A 126 3.45 9.81 3.63
CA THR A 126 4.17 8.99 4.59
C THR A 126 4.54 9.80 5.83
N ARG A 127 4.72 9.15 6.98
CA ARG A 127 5.06 9.84 8.24
C ARG A 127 6.56 10.12 8.40
N GLY A 128 7.41 9.41 7.65
CA GLY A 128 8.87 9.54 7.75
C GLY A 128 9.39 10.91 7.31
N THR A 129 10.22 11.53 8.16
CA THR A 129 10.83 12.83 7.87
C THR A 129 12.34 12.69 7.67
N ALA A 130 12.89 13.28 6.59
CA ALA A 130 14.33 13.31 6.34
C ALA A 130 15.06 14.45 7.09
N GLY A 131 14.32 15.36 7.73
CA GLY A 131 14.88 16.50 8.46
C GLY A 131 13.87 17.64 8.57
N ILE A 132 14.30 18.73 9.21
CA ILE A 132 13.51 19.96 9.36
C ILE A 132 13.93 20.92 8.25
N MET A 133 12.96 21.37 7.44
CA MET A 133 13.18 22.40 6.43
C MET A 133 12.59 23.73 6.89
N HIS A 134 13.40 24.77 6.90
CA HIS A 134 12.94 26.13 7.20
C HIS A 134 12.74 26.91 5.91
N ILE A 135 11.57 27.51 5.74
CA ILE A 135 11.31 28.46 4.68
C ILE A 135 11.81 29.82 5.16
N VAL A 136 12.78 30.39 4.43
CA VAL A 136 13.38 31.68 4.76
C VAL A 136 13.16 32.67 3.63
N MET A 137 12.91 33.94 3.99
CA MET A 137 12.81 35.03 3.03
C MET A 137 14.20 35.60 2.75
N LEU A 138 14.66 35.48 1.51
CA LEU A 138 15.93 36.07 1.09
C LEU A 138 15.72 37.53 0.68
N VAL A 139 16.45 38.43 1.33
CA VAL A 139 16.34 39.88 1.12
C VAL A 139 17.66 40.41 0.57
N ARG A 140 17.59 41.23 -0.49
CA ARG A 140 18.79 41.78 -1.14
C ARG A 140 19.63 42.60 -0.15
N LYS A 141 20.95 42.37 -0.14
CA LYS A 141 21.88 43.06 0.77
C LYS A 141 21.88 44.58 0.60
N SER A 142 21.64 45.09 -0.61
CA SER A 142 21.63 46.53 -0.91
C SER A 142 20.41 47.29 -0.36
N LEU A 143 19.39 46.61 0.17
CA LEU A 143 18.21 47.28 0.72
C LEU A 143 18.56 48.08 2.00
N PRO A 144 17.93 49.24 2.23
CA PRO A 144 18.11 50.03 3.43
C PRO A 144 17.88 49.22 4.70
N ARG A 145 18.71 49.43 5.73
CA ARG A 145 18.58 48.72 7.02
C ARG A 145 17.22 48.95 7.67
N GLU A 146 16.65 50.12 7.50
CA GLU A 146 15.34 50.46 8.03
C GLU A 146 14.22 49.62 7.40
N PHE A 147 14.25 49.44 6.08
CA PHE A 147 13.30 48.57 5.39
C PHE A 147 13.42 47.12 5.88
N LYS A 148 14.65 46.61 6.04
CA LYS A 148 14.87 45.26 6.57
C LYS A 148 14.32 45.09 7.98
N ARG A 149 14.53 46.06 8.89
CA ARG A 149 13.95 46.03 10.25
C ARG A 149 12.43 46.14 10.25
N LYS A 150 11.85 46.83 9.28
CA LYS A 150 10.40 46.92 9.13
C LYS A 150 9.83 45.59 8.65
N LEU A 151 10.45 44.99 7.64
CA LEU A 151 10.08 43.68 7.09
C LEU A 151 10.17 42.58 8.15
N ASP A 152 11.28 42.54 8.90
CA ASP A 152 11.49 41.57 9.98
C ASP A 152 10.36 41.65 11.02
N ARG A 153 10.04 42.87 11.50
CA ARG A 153 8.90 43.09 12.41
C ARG A 153 7.56 42.61 11.84
N TYR A 154 7.29 42.84 10.54
CA TYR A 154 6.07 42.34 9.92
C TYR A 154 6.04 40.82 9.84
N VAL A 155 7.13 40.17 9.44
CA VAL A 155 7.22 38.71 9.38
C VAL A 155 7.04 38.10 10.77
N THR A 156 7.68 38.66 11.79
CA THR A 156 7.49 38.21 13.18
C THR A 156 6.04 38.39 13.62
N SER A 157 5.41 39.53 13.32
CA SER A 157 4.01 39.77 13.67
C SER A 157 3.07 38.79 12.98
N ILE A 158 3.27 38.50 11.69
CA ILE A 158 2.45 37.52 10.95
C ILE A 158 2.57 36.13 11.58
N ASN A 159 3.79 35.72 11.94
CA ASN A 159 4.03 34.45 12.59
C ASN A 159 3.40 34.40 14.00
N GLN A 160 3.47 35.48 14.78
CA GLN A 160 2.85 35.57 16.10
C GLN A 160 1.31 35.56 16.05
N CYS A 161 0.72 36.14 15.00
CA CYS A 161 -0.73 36.14 14.80
C CYS A 161 -1.26 34.83 14.18
N ASP A 162 -0.39 33.85 13.91
CA ASP A 162 -0.72 32.53 13.38
C ASP A 162 -1.52 32.55 12.06
N ILE A 163 -1.42 33.67 11.31
CA ILE A 163 -2.17 33.88 10.07
C ILE A 163 -1.76 32.84 9.02
N TYR A 164 -0.47 32.53 8.96
CA TYR A 164 0.07 31.56 8.02
C TYR A 164 -0.47 30.14 8.30
N HIS A 165 -0.52 29.72 9.57
CA HIS A 165 -0.99 28.40 9.92
C HIS A 165 -2.47 28.23 9.59
N LYS A 166 -3.30 29.22 9.93
CA LYS A 166 -4.72 29.23 9.55
C LYS A 166 -4.91 29.14 8.04
N GLU A 167 -4.21 29.96 7.26
CA GLU A 167 -4.31 29.92 5.79
C GLU A 167 -3.94 28.53 5.24
N MET A 168 -2.91 27.88 5.79
CA MET A 168 -2.55 26.52 5.40
C MET A 168 -3.63 25.50 5.80
N GLU A 169 -4.21 25.61 7.00
CA GLU A 169 -5.30 24.74 7.46
C GLU A 169 -6.52 24.83 6.53
N TRP A 170 -6.90 26.04 6.11
CA TRP A 170 -7.99 26.26 5.16
C TRP A 170 -7.72 25.59 3.81
N ARG A 171 -6.50 25.68 3.28
CA ARG A 171 -6.12 25.01 2.02
C ARG A 171 -6.10 23.49 2.14
N LEU A 172 -5.65 22.97 3.28
CA LEU A 172 -5.52 21.54 3.51
C LEU A 172 -6.82 20.86 3.97
N ARG A 173 -7.92 21.62 4.09
CA ARG A 173 -9.23 21.08 4.51
C ARG A 173 -9.75 19.95 3.61
N ASN A 174 -9.43 19.98 2.32
CA ASN A 174 -9.81 18.90 1.39
C ASN A 174 -8.95 17.65 1.60
N TYR A 175 -7.67 17.83 1.97
CA TYR A 175 -6.82 16.71 2.34
C TYR A 175 -7.31 16.02 3.62
N THR A 176 -7.74 16.77 4.64
CA THR A 176 -8.24 16.15 5.89
C THR A 176 -9.51 15.33 5.66
N ARG A 177 -10.40 15.76 4.75
CA ARG A 177 -11.53 14.94 4.30
C ARG A 177 -11.06 13.63 3.68
N CYS A 178 -10.05 13.72 2.82
CA CYS A 178 -9.45 12.61 2.11
C CYS A 178 -8.82 11.57 3.07
N GLN A 179 -8.14 12.06 4.10
CA GLN A 179 -7.53 11.21 5.12
C GLN A 179 -8.58 10.46 5.94
N ASN A 180 -9.63 11.14 6.38
CA ASN A 180 -10.71 10.51 7.15
C ASN A 180 -11.42 9.41 6.35
N GLU A 181 -11.66 9.62 5.05
CA GLU A 181 -12.24 8.58 4.17
C GLU A 181 -11.33 7.34 4.04
N MET A 182 -10.00 7.52 4.02
CA MET A 182 -9.05 6.40 3.95
C MET A 182 -8.97 5.62 5.26
N ASP A 183 -9.01 6.30 6.40
CA ASP A 183 -8.94 5.68 7.73
C ASP A 183 -10.23 4.89 8.06
N ASP A 184 -11.39 5.36 7.58
CA ASP A 184 -12.70 4.73 7.80
C ASP A 184 -13.07 3.66 6.76
N ALA A 185 -12.26 3.48 5.70
CA ALA A 185 -12.55 2.54 4.63
C ALA A 185 -12.28 1.07 5.04
N ILE A 186 -13.18 0.50 5.83
CA ILE A 186 -13.33 -0.97 5.94
C ILE A 186 -13.78 -1.46 4.56
N LYS A 187 -12.81 -1.77 3.70
CA LYS A 187 -13.09 -2.22 2.35
C LYS A 187 -13.86 -3.55 2.44
N PRO A 188 -15.01 -3.71 1.77
CA PRO A 188 -15.76 -4.97 1.83
C PRO A 188 -14.93 -6.13 1.28
N LEU A 189 -15.23 -7.35 1.74
CA LEU A 189 -14.60 -8.56 1.24
C LEU A 189 -14.97 -8.76 -0.23
N GLY A 190 -13.97 -9.02 -1.08
CA GLY A 190 -14.20 -9.28 -2.51
C GLY A 190 -14.52 -10.75 -2.75
N MET A 191 -15.22 -11.07 -3.85
CA MET A 191 -15.43 -12.47 -4.27
C MET A 191 -14.12 -13.21 -4.52
N ASN A 192 -13.05 -12.50 -4.90
CA ASN A 192 -11.72 -13.07 -5.09
C ASN A 192 -11.14 -13.65 -3.78
N ASP A 193 -11.47 -13.07 -2.62
CA ASP A 193 -11.02 -13.55 -1.31
C ASP A 193 -11.68 -14.91 -0.94
N LEU A 194 -12.83 -15.23 -1.56
CA LEU A 194 -13.59 -16.48 -1.39
C LEU A 194 -13.26 -17.55 -2.44
N GLN A 195 -12.44 -17.23 -3.45
CA GLN A 195 -12.15 -18.12 -4.57
C GLN A 195 -11.56 -19.47 -4.13
N GLY A 196 -10.71 -19.47 -3.10
CA GLY A 196 -10.13 -20.70 -2.54
C GLY A 196 -11.21 -21.64 -1.98
N GLY A 197 -12.26 -21.10 -1.35
CA GLY A 197 -13.40 -21.88 -0.85
C GLY A 197 -14.21 -22.52 -1.98
N PHE A 198 -14.47 -21.77 -3.05
CA PHE A 198 -15.15 -22.31 -4.24
C PHE A 198 -14.33 -23.41 -4.94
N LEU A 199 -13.00 -23.25 -5.04
CA LEU A 199 -12.13 -24.26 -5.62
C LEU A 199 -12.14 -25.56 -4.81
N LEU A 200 -12.06 -25.48 -3.49
CA LEU A 200 -12.15 -26.65 -2.61
C LEU A 200 -13.49 -27.38 -2.74
N LEU A 201 -14.59 -26.62 -2.88
CA LEU A 201 -15.92 -27.19 -3.09
C LEU A 201 -16.03 -27.93 -4.43
N VAL A 202 -15.50 -27.36 -5.51
CA VAL A 202 -15.48 -28.00 -6.84
C VAL A 202 -14.64 -29.27 -6.83
N VAL A 203 -13.44 -29.25 -6.21
CA VAL A 203 -12.59 -30.44 -6.08
C VAL A 203 -13.26 -31.52 -5.22
N GLY A 204 -13.93 -31.12 -4.14
CA GLY A 204 -14.67 -32.04 -3.28
C GLY A 204 -15.84 -32.71 -4.01
N LEU A 205 -16.64 -31.95 -4.76
CA LEU A 205 -17.73 -32.49 -5.56
C LEU A 205 -17.21 -33.37 -6.71
N GLY A 206 -16.14 -32.96 -7.38
CA GLY A 206 -15.53 -33.74 -8.47
C GLY A 206 -14.98 -35.07 -7.98
N SER A 207 -14.23 -35.08 -6.88
CA SER A 207 -13.71 -36.33 -6.29
C SER A 207 -14.83 -37.24 -5.78
N GLY A 208 -15.89 -36.68 -5.18
CA GLY A 208 -17.08 -37.43 -4.78
C GLY A 208 -17.80 -38.07 -5.97
N ALA A 209 -17.98 -37.33 -7.07
CA ALA A 209 -18.61 -37.86 -8.28
C ALA A 209 -17.78 -39.00 -8.91
N VAL A 210 -16.46 -38.86 -8.96
CA VAL A 210 -15.55 -39.91 -9.47
C VAL A 210 -15.62 -41.16 -8.60
N ALA A 211 -15.62 -41.00 -7.27
CA ALA A 211 -15.75 -42.12 -6.35
C ALA A 211 -17.10 -42.84 -6.53
N LEU A 212 -18.19 -42.10 -6.69
CA LEU A 212 -19.53 -42.65 -6.90
C LEU A 212 -19.65 -43.40 -8.22
N VAL A 213 -19.10 -42.86 -9.31
CA VAL A 213 -19.03 -43.55 -10.62
C VAL A 213 -18.14 -44.78 -10.53
N GLY A 214 -17.00 -44.69 -9.85
CA GLY A 214 -16.09 -45.82 -9.62
C GLY A 214 -16.76 -46.96 -8.84
N GLU A 215 -17.50 -46.64 -7.78
CA GLU A 215 -18.27 -47.62 -7.02
C GLU A 215 -19.37 -48.25 -7.89
N HIS A 216 -20.09 -47.45 -8.68
CA HIS A 216 -21.15 -47.95 -9.54
C HIS A 216 -20.61 -48.90 -10.64
N LEU A 217 -19.46 -48.58 -11.22
CA LEU A 217 -18.77 -49.44 -12.19
C LEU A 217 -18.22 -50.71 -11.54
N ALA A 218 -17.60 -50.61 -10.36
CA ALA A 218 -17.08 -51.76 -9.63
C ALA A 218 -18.20 -52.73 -9.20
N ARG A 219 -19.38 -52.20 -8.86
CA ARG A 219 -20.55 -52.99 -8.46
C ARG A 219 -21.26 -53.66 -9.64
N ASN A 220 -21.22 -53.06 -10.82
CA ASN A 220 -21.79 -53.61 -12.07
C ASN A 220 -20.80 -54.44 -12.89
N SER A 221 -19.51 -54.45 -12.53
CA SER A 221 -18.52 -55.29 -13.21
C SER A 221 -18.69 -56.75 -12.77
N PRO A 222 -18.80 -57.71 -13.69
CA PRO A 222 -18.98 -59.12 -13.33
C PRO A 222 -17.77 -59.62 -12.54
N ARG A 223 -18.00 -60.18 -11.34
CA ARG A 223 -16.96 -60.83 -10.54
C ARG A 223 -16.22 -61.85 -11.41
N PRO A 224 -14.87 -61.81 -11.50
CA PRO A 224 -14.15 -62.86 -12.19
C PRO A 224 -14.45 -64.20 -11.51
N ARG A 225 -14.99 -65.15 -12.28
CA ARG A 225 -15.22 -66.53 -11.83
C ARG A 225 -13.88 -67.08 -11.33
N PRO A 226 -13.80 -67.65 -10.11
CA PRO A 226 -12.57 -68.30 -9.68
C PRO A 226 -12.29 -69.48 -10.62
N GLY A 227 -11.18 -69.37 -11.36
CA GLY A 227 -10.74 -70.39 -12.31
C GLY A 227 -10.64 -71.74 -11.63
N GLY A 228 -11.42 -72.69 -12.14
CA GLY A 228 -11.46 -74.07 -11.66
C GLY A 228 -10.08 -74.72 -11.68
N LYS A 229 -9.77 -75.44 -10.59
CA LYS A 229 -8.61 -76.34 -10.49
C LYS A 229 -8.67 -77.37 -11.61
N ALA A 230 -7.92 -77.14 -12.69
CA ALA A 230 -7.69 -78.14 -13.73
C ALA A 230 -6.66 -79.18 -13.23
N ARG A 231 -7.20 -80.20 -12.57
CA ARG A 231 -6.61 -81.50 -12.26
C ARG A 231 -5.88 -82.08 -13.49
N ARG A 232 -4.55 -81.94 -13.60
CA ARG A 232 -3.76 -82.65 -14.61
C ARG A 232 -3.18 -83.94 -14.04
N ARG A 233 -3.63 -85.04 -14.65
CA ARG A 233 -3.38 -86.45 -14.35
C ARG A 233 -1.89 -86.82 -14.45
N ARG A 234 -1.45 -87.66 -13.49
CA ARG A 234 -0.32 -88.59 -13.63
C ARG A 234 -0.45 -89.43 -14.92
N ARG A 235 0.62 -89.49 -15.72
CA ARG A 235 0.98 -90.63 -16.59
C ARG A 235 2.45 -90.92 -16.23
N ARG A 236 2.66 -92.05 -15.57
CA ARG A 236 3.42 -93.22 -16.05
C ARG A 236 4.91 -92.91 -16.14
#